data_AF-A0A1M5RGS1-F1
#
_entry.id   AF-A0A1M5RGS1-F1
#
_cell.length_a   1.000
_cell.length_b   1.000
_cell.length_c   1.000
_cell.angle_alpha   90.00
_cell.angle_beta   90.00
_cell.angle_gamma   90.00
#
_symmetry.space_group_name_H-M   'P 1'
#
loop_
_entity.id
_entity.type
_entity.pdbx_description
1 polymer ?
#
loop_
_entity_poly.entity_id
_entity_poly.type
_entity_poly.pdbx_seq_one_letter_code
_entity_poly.pdbx_strand_id
1 'polypeptide(L)'
;MRQPWERPSLVREGDPDPNHTYFSVGRVLSQWEGVEIQLGYVYTAAVGRLGDWWALLEYGEGRAFLGRFNILKAAISNLFVRLPNQEVEGKLDCFLIKVNDFAARRHDVAHGIVRDRGWANWRLPHDPGDTTGYFLLPSHYKGRAYDSSALPTYAYTAQSMEALRHHLIQLETEAMGIAQLVNRHVSDKAREGYE
;
A
#
# COMPACT_ATOMS: atom_id res chain seq x y z
N MET A 1 15.05 12.10 7.24
CA MET A 1 15.10 11.28 6.00
C MET A 1 13.68 11.14 5.49
N ARG A 2 13.49 11.09 4.18
CA ARG A 2 12.17 10.95 3.54
C ARG A 2 11.59 9.55 3.83
N GLN A 3 10.31 9.44 4.18
CA GLN A 3 9.70 8.13 4.38
C GLN A 3 9.43 7.43 3.03
N PRO A 4 9.55 6.09 2.95
CA PRO A 4 9.35 5.33 1.71
C PRO A 4 7.97 5.46 1.04
N TRP A 5 6.94 5.80 1.83
CA TRP A 5 5.56 5.98 1.38
C TRP A 5 5.21 7.45 1.08
N GLU A 6 6.17 8.37 1.12
CA GLU A 6 5.93 9.73 0.66
C GLU A 6 5.78 9.79 -0.87
N ARG A 7 4.96 10.73 -1.35
CA ARG A 7 4.83 11.02 -2.79
C ARG A 7 6.20 11.38 -3.36
N PRO A 8 6.58 10.97 -4.57
CA PRO A 8 7.80 11.48 -5.19
C PRO A 8 7.72 13.02 -5.33
N SER A 9 8.88 13.67 -5.37
CA SER A 9 8.92 15.09 -5.75
C SER A 9 8.39 15.24 -7.18
N LEU A 10 7.68 16.32 -7.47
CA LEU A 10 7.26 16.62 -8.83
C LEU A 10 8.50 16.75 -9.71
N VAL A 11 8.67 15.80 -10.62
CA VAL A 11 9.77 15.81 -11.60
C VAL A 11 9.34 16.61 -12.82
N ARG A 12 10.35 17.17 -13.49
CA ARG A 12 10.16 17.95 -14.70
C ARG A 12 9.89 17.03 -15.89
N GLU A 13 10.69 15.99 -16.10
CA GLU A 13 10.56 15.13 -17.27
C GLU A 13 9.71 13.89 -16.97
N GLY A 14 8.79 13.58 -17.90
CA GLY A 14 7.93 12.41 -17.86
C GLY A 14 8.49 11.26 -18.68
N ASP A 15 7.74 10.18 -18.76
CA ASP A 15 8.11 9.06 -19.61
C ASP A 15 7.96 9.45 -21.10
N PRO A 16 8.88 9.09 -22.00
CA PRO A 16 8.78 9.45 -23.42
C PRO A 16 7.63 8.72 -24.15
N ASP A 17 7.20 7.56 -23.64
CA ASP A 17 6.12 6.74 -24.16
C ASP A 17 5.10 6.48 -23.03
N PRO A 18 3.79 6.75 -23.23
CA PRO A 18 2.77 6.48 -22.22
C PRO A 18 2.69 5.02 -21.79
N ASN A 19 3.11 4.08 -22.64
CA ASN A 19 3.12 2.65 -22.33
C ASN A 19 4.03 2.36 -21.12
N HIS A 20 5.15 3.05 -20.96
CA HIS A 20 6.02 2.88 -19.78
C HIS A 20 5.27 3.22 -18.48
N THR A 21 4.49 4.30 -18.49
CA THR A 21 3.65 4.70 -17.36
C THR A 21 2.55 3.66 -17.12
N TYR A 22 1.83 3.23 -18.16
CA TYR A 22 0.77 2.21 -18.04
C TYR A 22 1.29 0.87 -17.51
N PHE A 23 2.41 0.37 -18.03
CA PHE A 23 3.02 -0.87 -17.54
C PHE A 23 3.39 -0.76 -16.06
N SER A 24 3.92 0.39 -15.65
CA SER A 24 4.31 0.62 -14.26
C SER A 24 3.11 0.67 -13.31
N VAL A 25 1.95 1.21 -13.75
CA VAL A 25 0.69 1.13 -13.01
C VAL A 25 0.33 -0.33 -12.73
N GLY A 26 0.33 -1.17 -13.77
CA GLY A 26 0.03 -2.60 -13.63
C GLY A 26 0.96 -3.29 -12.63
N ARG A 27 2.28 -3.06 -12.76
CA ARG A 27 3.28 -3.66 -11.87
C ARG A 27 3.10 -3.25 -10.40
N VAL A 28 2.80 -1.98 -10.13
CA VAL A 28 2.53 -1.50 -8.76
C VAL A 28 1.26 -2.14 -8.19
N LEU A 29 0.17 -2.18 -8.97
CA LEU A 29 -1.10 -2.74 -8.51
C LEU A 29 -1.00 -4.26 -8.28
N SER A 30 -0.31 -4.99 -9.16
CA SER A 30 -0.04 -6.41 -8.96
C SER A 30 0.82 -6.66 -7.73
N GLN A 31 1.84 -5.84 -7.49
CA GLN A 31 2.69 -5.97 -6.30
C GLN A 31 1.91 -5.66 -5.01
N TRP A 32 1.00 -4.69 -5.05
CA TRP A 32 0.10 -4.41 -3.92
C TRP A 32 -0.81 -5.59 -3.59
N GLU A 33 -1.32 -6.29 -4.60
CA GLU A 33 -2.12 -7.51 -4.38
C GLU A 33 -1.32 -8.58 -3.62
N GLY A 34 -0.02 -8.73 -3.92
CA GLY A 34 0.89 -9.58 -3.14
C GLY A 34 0.92 -9.21 -1.65
N VAL A 35 1.01 -7.90 -1.33
CA VAL A 35 0.91 -7.41 0.06
C VAL A 35 -0.44 -7.81 0.68
N GLU A 36 -1.55 -7.62 -0.04
CA GLU A 36 -2.88 -7.96 0.49
C GLU A 36 -3.07 -9.45 0.76
N ILE A 37 -2.50 -10.32 -0.07
CA ILE A 37 -2.46 -11.77 0.16
C ILE A 37 -1.73 -12.07 1.48
N GLN A 38 -0.56 -11.47 1.71
CA GLN A 38 0.18 -11.67 2.95
C GLN A 38 -0.57 -11.14 4.18
N LEU A 39 -1.28 -10.01 4.06
CA LEU A 39 -2.16 -9.51 5.13
C LEU A 39 -3.30 -10.49 5.43
N GLY A 40 -3.81 -11.20 4.41
CA GLY A 40 -4.73 -12.32 4.59
C GLY A 40 -4.14 -13.42 5.46
N TYR A 41 -2.87 -13.78 5.26
CA TYR A 41 -2.18 -14.75 6.13
C TYR A 41 -2.01 -14.22 7.56
N VAL A 42 -1.70 -12.93 7.75
CA VAL A 42 -1.69 -12.32 9.09
C VAL A 42 -3.05 -12.44 9.76
N TYR A 43 -4.15 -12.16 9.03
CA TYR A 43 -5.51 -12.34 9.53
C TYR A 43 -5.76 -13.80 9.95
N THR A 44 -5.44 -14.76 9.07
CA THR A 44 -5.66 -16.18 9.36
C THR A 44 -4.88 -16.64 10.60
N ALA A 45 -3.65 -16.14 10.79
CA ALA A 45 -2.86 -16.39 11.99
C ALA A 45 -3.52 -15.79 13.24
N ALA A 46 -4.00 -14.54 13.15
CA ALA A 46 -4.63 -13.84 14.27
C ALA A 46 -5.93 -14.52 14.75
N VAL A 47 -6.68 -15.15 13.85
CA VAL A 47 -7.88 -15.93 14.22
C VAL A 47 -7.58 -17.39 14.55
N GLY A 48 -6.30 -17.79 14.60
CA GLY A 48 -5.88 -19.16 14.94
C GLY A 48 -6.17 -20.21 13.86
N ARG A 49 -6.30 -19.80 12.60
CA ARG A 49 -6.62 -20.65 11.44
C ARG A 49 -5.59 -20.46 10.34
N LEU A 50 -4.29 -20.44 10.67
CA LEU A 50 -3.23 -20.12 9.70
C LEU A 50 -3.36 -20.97 8.42
N GLY A 51 -3.46 -20.30 7.27
CA GLY A 51 -3.52 -20.94 5.96
C GLY A 51 -4.87 -21.57 5.61
N ASP A 52 -5.88 -21.44 6.48
CA ASP A 52 -7.23 -21.89 6.18
C ASP A 52 -7.87 -21.05 5.07
N TRP A 53 -8.34 -21.74 4.02
CA TRP A 53 -8.92 -21.11 2.83
C TRP A 53 -10.16 -20.27 3.16
N TRP A 54 -11.02 -20.75 4.06
CA TRP A 54 -12.23 -20.02 4.44
C TRP A 54 -11.91 -18.75 5.22
N ALA A 55 -10.90 -18.76 6.08
CA ALA A 55 -10.41 -17.55 6.75
C ALA A 55 -9.82 -16.54 5.75
N LEU A 56 -9.13 -17.00 4.70
CA LEU A 56 -8.66 -16.10 3.63
C LEU A 56 -9.84 -15.46 2.87
N LEU A 57 -10.88 -16.23 2.57
CA LEU A 57 -12.11 -15.71 1.95
C LEU A 57 -12.84 -14.71 2.87
N GLU A 58 -12.96 -15.02 4.16
CA GLU A 58 -13.56 -14.11 5.15
C GLU A 58 -12.88 -12.74 5.14
N TYR A 59 -11.54 -12.72 5.06
CA TYR A 59 -10.76 -11.50 4.92
C TYR A 59 -11.00 -10.79 3.57
N GLY A 60 -10.96 -11.54 2.46
CA GLY A 60 -10.92 -10.99 1.10
C GLY A 60 -12.27 -10.53 0.53
N GLU A 61 -13.32 -11.33 0.74
CA GLU A 61 -14.53 -11.32 -0.10
C GLU A 61 -15.33 -10.02 0.03
N GLY A 62 -15.71 -9.44 -1.13
CA GLY A 62 -16.68 -8.36 -1.25
C GLY A 62 -16.30 -7.02 -0.63
N ARG A 63 -15.05 -6.81 -0.23
CA ARG A 63 -14.63 -5.62 0.54
C ARG A 63 -13.62 -4.77 -0.21
N ALA A 64 -13.66 -3.46 0.03
CA ALA A 64 -12.54 -2.58 -0.29
C ALA A 64 -11.41 -2.78 0.75
N PHE A 65 -10.18 -2.39 0.40
CA PHE A 65 -9.01 -2.52 1.29
C PHE A 65 -9.27 -2.00 2.71
N LEU A 66 -9.88 -0.81 2.86
CA LEU A 66 -10.16 -0.25 4.19
C LEU A 66 -11.06 -1.16 5.04
N GLY A 67 -12.04 -1.82 4.42
CA GLY A 67 -12.89 -2.80 5.09
C GLY A 67 -12.10 -4.02 5.56
N ARG A 68 -11.24 -4.56 4.68
CA ARG A 68 -10.34 -5.68 5.02
C ARG A 68 -9.37 -5.33 6.14
N PHE A 69 -8.77 -4.14 6.06
CA PHE A 69 -7.83 -3.62 7.04
C PHE A 69 -8.47 -3.46 8.42
N ASN A 70 -9.71 -2.98 8.50
CA ASN A 70 -10.44 -2.87 9.77
C ASN A 70 -10.76 -4.23 10.40
N ILE A 71 -11.12 -5.23 9.59
CA ILE A 71 -11.34 -6.61 10.07
C ILE A 71 -10.04 -7.21 10.60
N LEU A 72 -8.93 -7.03 9.88
CA LEU A 72 -7.61 -7.44 10.33
C LEU A 72 -7.25 -6.80 11.70
N LYS A 73 -7.43 -5.49 11.84
CA LYS A 73 -7.19 -4.78 13.11
C LYS A 73 -8.04 -5.32 14.26
N ALA A 74 -9.31 -5.62 14.00
CA ALA A 74 -10.20 -6.20 15.00
C ALA A 74 -9.75 -7.61 15.43
N ALA A 75 -9.38 -8.46 14.46
CA ALA A 75 -8.85 -9.79 14.74
C ALA A 75 -7.57 -9.74 15.59
N ILE A 76 -6.67 -8.82 15.27
CA ILE A 76 -5.43 -8.58 16.01
C ILE A 76 -5.70 -8.09 17.44
N SER A 77 -6.62 -7.13 17.61
CA SER A 77 -6.99 -6.64 18.94
C SER A 77 -7.56 -7.77 19.80
N ASN A 78 -8.46 -8.59 19.24
CA ASN A 78 -9.01 -9.75 19.93
C ASN A 78 -7.94 -10.80 20.26
N LEU A 79 -6.94 -11.00 19.38
CA LEU A 79 -5.80 -11.88 19.65
C LEU A 79 -5.06 -11.43 20.91
N PHE A 80 -4.68 -10.16 21.03
CA PHE A 80 -3.86 -9.68 22.17
C PHE A 80 -4.64 -9.50 23.47
N VAL A 81 -5.97 -9.33 23.40
CA VAL A 81 -6.84 -9.47 24.59
C VAL A 81 -6.74 -10.89 25.16
N ARG A 82 -6.73 -11.91 24.29
CA ARG A 82 -6.67 -13.32 24.70
C ARG A 82 -5.26 -13.79 25.05
N LEU A 83 -4.27 -13.37 24.26
CA LEU A 83 -2.88 -13.80 24.33
C LEU A 83 -1.96 -12.56 24.39
N PRO A 84 -1.89 -11.86 25.54
CA PRO A 84 -1.12 -10.62 25.63
C PRO A 84 0.36 -10.85 25.34
N ASN A 85 0.92 -10.01 24.46
CA ASN A 85 2.36 -9.94 24.20
C ASN A 85 2.69 -8.57 23.57
N GLN A 86 3.12 -7.64 24.42
CA GLN A 86 3.33 -6.24 24.05
C GLN A 86 4.44 -6.05 23.00
N GLU A 87 5.44 -6.93 22.97
CA GLU A 87 6.51 -6.84 21.97
C GLU A 87 5.98 -7.18 20.56
N VAL A 88 5.20 -8.26 20.44
CA VAL A 88 4.62 -8.66 19.16
C VAL A 88 3.52 -7.68 18.73
N GLU A 89 2.70 -7.22 19.67
CA GLU A 89 1.66 -6.21 19.43
C GLU A 89 2.27 -4.91 18.90
N GLY A 90 3.31 -4.40 19.53
CA GLY A 90 3.99 -3.17 19.10
C GLY A 90 4.63 -3.29 17.71
N LYS A 91 5.26 -4.44 17.40
CA LYS A 91 5.81 -4.69 16.05
C LYS A 91 4.71 -4.71 14.99
N LEU A 92 3.58 -5.33 15.31
CA LEU A 92 2.45 -5.43 14.40
C LEU A 92 1.78 -4.07 14.17
N ASP A 93 1.59 -3.26 15.21
CA ASP A 93 1.03 -1.92 15.08
C ASP A 93 1.91 -1.01 14.20
N CYS A 94 3.22 -1.03 14.44
CA CYS A 94 4.20 -0.32 13.58
C CYS A 94 4.09 -0.75 12.11
N PHE A 95 3.97 -2.04 11.85
CA PHE A 95 3.80 -2.58 10.50
C PHE A 95 2.47 -2.14 9.87
N LEU A 96 1.36 -2.19 10.61
CA LEU A 96 0.05 -1.78 10.12
C LEU A 96 -0.02 -0.29 9.76
N ILE A 97 0.68 0.57 10.51
CA ILE A 97 0.82 2.00 10.15
C ILE A 97 1.45 2.14 8.76
N LYS A 98 2.58 1.44 8.50
CA LYS A 98 3.23 1.47 7.18
C LYS A 98 2.29 0.98 6.08
N VAL A 99 1.57 -0.13 6.31
CA VAL A 99 0.62 -0.68 5.35
C VAL A 99 -0.46 0.34 4.98
N ASN A 100 -1.01 1.03 5.98
CA ASN A 100 -2.01 2.08 5.75
C ASN A 100 -1.45 3.23 4.91
N ASP A 101 -0.21 3.65 5.16
CA ASP A 101 0.42 4.73 4.39
C ASP A 101 0.72 4.32 2.94
N PHE A 102 1.16 3.07 2.71
CA PHE A 102 1.32 2.53 1.35
C PHE A 102 -0.02 2.32 0.63
N ALA A 103 -1.10 2.02 1.35
CA ALA A 103 -2.44 1.95 0.75
C ALA A 103 -2.87 3.28 0.14
N ALA A 104 -2.50 4.41 0.76
CA ALA A 104 -2.72 5.74 0.18
C ALA A 104 -1.95 5.93 -1.14
N ARG A 105 -0.72 5.42 -1.23
CA ARG A 105 0.07 5.43 -2.48
C ARG A 105 -0.58 4.57 -3.57
N ARG A 106 -1.03 3.35 -3.22
CA ARG A 106 -1.78 2.50 -4.15
C ARG A 106 -3.06 3.17 -4.64
N HIS A 107 -3.78 3.88 -3.78
CA HIS A 107 -4.98 4.62 -4.18
C HIS A 107 -4.67 5.76 -5.16
N ASP A 108 -3.55 6.46 -4.99
CA ASP A 108 -3.10 7.46 -5.96
C ASP A 108 -2.79 6.81 -7.33
N VAL A 109 -2.20 5.61 -7.34
CA VAL A 109 -1.89 4.87 -8.57
C VAL A 109 -3.15 4.30 -9.26
N ALA A 110 -4.03 3.64 -8.49
CA ALA A 110 -5.23 2.97 -9.00
C ALA A 110 -6.26 3.93 -9.63
N HIS A 111 -6.25 5.19 -9.19
CA HIS A 111 -7.19 6.20 -9.66
C HIS A 111 -6.50 7.39 -10.34
N GLY A 112 -5.21 7.26 -10.59
CA GLY A 112 -4.48 8.21 -11.41
C GLY A 112 -4.90 8.08 -12.88
N ILE A 113 -4.52 9.07 -13.67
CA ILE A 113 -4.77 9.12 -15.10
C ILE A 113 -3.46 9.40 -15.82
N VAL A 114 -3.14 8.59 -16.83
CA VAL A 114 -1.94 8.80 -17.64
C VAL A 114 -2.21 9.88 -18.68
N ARG A 115 -1.40 10.93 -18.66
CA ARG A 115 -1.56 12.12 -19.51
C ARG A 115 -0.20 12.73 -19.84
N ASP A 116 -0.11 13.34 -21.01
CA ASP A 116 1.02 14.20 -21.37
C ASP A 116 0.98 15.53 -20.61
N ARG A 117 2.10 16.27 -20.60
CA ARG A 117 2.17 17.59 -19.98
C ARG A 117 1.23 18.61 -20.61
N GLY A 118 0.90 18.54 -21.91
CA GLY A 118 -0.06 19.46 -22.52
C GLY A 118 -1.39 19.48 -21.76
N TRP A 119 -1.82 18.32 -21.26
CA TRP A 119 -2.95 18.19 -20.36
C TRP A 119 -2.67 18.63 -18.91
N ALA A 120 -1.41 18.68 -18.45
CA ALA A 120 -1.04 19.19 -17.13
C ALA A 120 -0.72 20.71 -17.13
N ASN A 121 -0.47 21.30 -18.30
CA ASN A 121 0.06 22.65 -18.51
C ASN A 121 -0.89 23.78 -18.14
N TRP A 122 -2.19 23.51 -18.08
CA TRP A 122 -3.17 24.47 -17.57
C TRP A 122 -3.16 24.55 -16.03
N ARG A 123 -2.38 23.68 -15.35
CA ARG A 123 -2.29 23.63 -13.89
C ARG A 123 -0.87 23.78 -13.38
N LEU A 124 0.14 23.12 -13.94
CA LEU A 124 1.52 23.20 -13.43
C LEU A 124 2.09 24.63 -13.54
N PRO A 125 2.90 25.11 -12.57
CA PRO A 125 3.49 26.44 -12.63
C PRO A 125 4.23 26.60 -13.95
N HIS A 126 3.94 27.69 -14.67
CA HIS A 126 4.60 28.06 -15.90
C HIS A 126 6.09 28.32 -15.66
N ASP A 127 6.88 27.26 -15.65
CA ASP A 127 8.27 27.34 -16.05
C ASP A 127 8.28 27.01 -17.56
N PRO A 128 8.57 27.97 -18.44
CA PRO A 128 8.53 27.80 -19.89
C PRO A 128 9.61 26.84 -20.43
N GLY A 129 10.38 26.18 -19.56
CA GLY A 129 11.22 25.05 -19.94
C GLY A 129 10.38 23.83 -20.36
N ASP A 130 10.79 23.18 -21.45
CA ASP A 130 10.19 21.99 -22.08
C ASP A 130 10.18 20.77 -21.15
N THR A 131 9.34 20.76 -20.12
CA THR A 131 8.88 19.48 -19.59
C THR A 131 8.05 18.77 -20.66
N THR A 132 8.44 17.53 -20.93
CA THR A 132 7.91 16.68 -22.00
C THR A 132 7.61 15.30 -21.41
N GLY A 133 6.81 14.52 -22.13
CA GLY A 133 6.48 13.14 -21.74
C GLY A 133 5.19 12.99 -20.95
N TYR A 134 5.02 11.78 -20.43
CA TYR A 134 3.80 11.25 -19.85
C TYR A 134 3.97 10.97 -18.35
N PHE A 135 2.90 11.23 -17.60
CA PHE A 135 2.84 11.04 -16.16
C PHE A 135 1.52 10.41 -15.77
N LEU A 136 1.51 9.74 -14.61
CA LEU A 136 0.30 9.40 -13.90
C LEU A 136 -0.04 10.53 -12.91
N LEU A 137 -1.14 11.22 -13.18
CA LEU A 137 -1.60 12.40 -12.45
C LEU A 137 -2.91 12.10 -11.69
N PRO A 138 -3.30 12.91 -10.70
CA PRO A 138 -4.61 12.78 -10.09
C PRO A 138 -5.76 13.07 -11.04
N SER A 139 -6.84 12.30 -10.95
CA SER A 139 -8.10 12.60 -11.65
C SER A 139 -8.71 13.94 -11.21
N HIS A 140 -9.31 14.70 -12.14
CA HIS A 140 -9.78 16.09 -11.91
C HIS A 140 -10.80 16.28 -10.79
N TYR A 141 -11.64 15.28 -10.53
CA TYR A 141 -12.68 15.35 -9.51
C TYR A 141 -12.15 15.08 -8.09
N LYS A 142 -10.85 14.77 -7.92
CA LYS A 142 -10.23 14.55 -6.62
C LYS A 142 -9.63 15.84 -6.05
N GLY A 143 -10.47 16.75 -5.55
CA GLY A 143 -10.01 18.06 -5.04
C GLY A 143 -8.85 18.00 -4.03
N ARG A 144 -8.81 16.98 -3.15
CA ARG A 144 -7.71 16.77 -2.17
C ARG A 144 -6.37 16.38 -2.78
N ALA A 145 -6.34 16.01 -4.05
CA ALA A 145 -5.12 15.66 -4.76
C ALA A 145 -4.48 16.87 -5.44
N TYR A 146 -5.04 18.06 -5.22
CA TYR A 146 -4.52 19.34 -5.69
C TYR A 146 -4.25 20.27 -4.50
N ASP A 147 -3.24 21.12 -4.61
CA ASP A 147 -2.92 22.12 -3.60
C ASP A 147 -3.77 23.40 -3.77
N SER A 148 -3.51 24.42 -2.93
CA SER A 148 -4.22 25.71 -2.99
C SER A 148 -4.01 26.48 -4.30
N SER A 149 -3.00 26.11 -5.09
CA SER A 149 -2.69 26.68 -6.39
C SER A 149 -3.21 25.80 -7.55
N ALA A 150 -4.07 24.83 -7.24
CA ALA A 150 -4.60 23.84 -8.18
C ALA A 150 -3.52 22.97 -8.86
N LEU A 151 -2.33 22.85 -8.25
CA LEU A 151 -1.26 21.98 -8.73
C LEU A 151 -1.52 20.55 -8.27
N PRO A 152 -1.26 19.54 -9.12
CA PRO A 152 -1.33 18.16 -8.66
C PRO A 152 -0.28 17.93 -7.56
N THR A 153 -0.71 17.30 -6.47
CA THR A 153 0.16 16.96 -5.34
C THR A 153 1.12 15.80 -5.63
N TYR A 154 0.96 15.12 -6.76
CA TYR A 154 1.84 14.07 -7.26
C TYR A 154 1.84 14.02 -8.79
N ALA A 155 2.96 13.55 -9.34
CA ALA A 155 3.11 13.15 -10.73
C ALA A 155 4.06 11.96 -10.78
N TYR A 156 3.52 10.77 -11.05
CA TYR A 156 4.36 9.56 -11.10
C TYR A 156 4.85 9.30 -12.52
N THR A 157 6.15 9.09 -12.66
CA THR A 157 6.79 8.47 -13.83
C THR A 157 6.96 6.96 -13.62
N ALA A 158 7.28 6.22 -14.66
CA ALA A 158 7.65 4.81 -14.58
C ALA A 158 8.75 4.55 -13.54
N GLN A 159 9.78 5.40 -13.53
CA GLN A 159 10.89 5.31 -12.57
C GLN A 159 10.40 5.43 -11.11
N SER A 160 9.56 6.42 -10.82
CA SER A 160 9.04 6.63 -9.46
C SER A 160 8.07 5.51 -9.01
N MET A 161 7.30 4.95 -9.94
CA MET A 161 6.45 3.78 -9.67
C MET A 161 7.28 2.52 -9.45
N GLU A 162 8.41 2.36 -10.14
CA GLU A 162 9.30 1.24 -9.89
C GLU A 162 9.95 1.31 -8.51
N ALA A 163 10.33 2.51 -8.06
CA ALA A 163 10.80 2.72 -6.70
C ALA A 163 9.70 2.37 -5.66
N LEU A 164 8.46 2.82 -5.89
CA LEU A 164 7.32 2.43 -5.05
C LEU A 164 7.13 0.91 -5.04
N ARG A 165 7.21 0.25 -6.21
CA ARG A 165 7.09 -1.21 -6.32
C ARG A 165 8.15 -1.94 -5.49
N HIS A 166 9.39 -1.48 -5.51
CA HIS A 166 10.45 -2.07 -4.66
C HIS A 166 10.12 -1.97 -3.17
N HIS A 167 9.56 -0.84 -2.73
CA HIS A 167 9.09 -0.72 -1.34
C HIS A 167 7.91 -1.64 -1.05
N LEU A 168 7.01 -1.87 -2.01
CA LEU A 168 5.92 -2.83 -1.83
C LEU A 168 6.41 -4.29 -1.76
N ILE A 169 7.49 -4.66 -2.47
CA ILE A 169 8.14 -5.97 -2.32
C ILE A 169 8.69 -6.14 -0.90
N GLN A 170 9.34 -5.09 -0.37
CA GLN A 170 9.84 -5.10 1.00
C GLN A 170 8.70 -5.23 2.00
N LEU A 171 7.59 -4.51 1.78
CA LEU A 171 6.40 -4.57 2.62
C LEU A 171 5.74 -5.95 2.57
N GLU A 172 5.68 -6.60 1.41
CA GLU A 172 5.20 -7.98 1.25
C GLU A 172 6.06 -8.95 2.05
N THR A 173 7.39 -8.83 1.94
CA THR A 173 8.34 -9.66 2.69
C THR A 173 8.19 -9.45 4.20
N GLU A 174 8.02 -8.20 4.64
CA GLU A 174 7.75 -7.85 6.03
C GLU A 174 6.42 -8.47 6.50
N ALA A 175 5.36 -8.40 5.69
CA ALA A 175 4.05 -9.00 5.97
C ALA A 175 4.12 -10.51 6.17
N MET A 176 4.88 -11.21 5.34
CA MET A 176 5.14 -12.65 5.50
C MET A 176 5.85 -12.94 6.83
N GLY A 177 6.88 -12.16 7.19
CA GLY A 177 7.57 -12.30 8.47
C GLY A 177 6.66 -12.04 9.68
N ILE A 178 5.75 -11.08 9.55
CA ILE A 178 4.72 -10.78 10.55
C ILE A 178 3.72 -11.94 10.70
N ALA A 179 3.24 -12.53 9.60
CA ALA A 179 2.34 -13.68 9.67
C ALA A 179 2.99 -14.86 10.42
N GLN A 180 4.26 -15.12 10.15
CA GLN A 180 5.04 -16.15 10.85
C GLN A 180 5.23 -15.81 12.34
N LEU A 181 5.50 -14.54 12.66
CA LEU A 181 5.65 -14.07 14.04
C LEU A 181 4.36 -14.26 14.85
N VAL A 182 3.23 -13.84 14.30
CA VAL A 182 1.90 -14.01 14.93
C VAL A 182 1.60 -15.51 15.13
N ASN A 183 1.87 -16.34 14.12
CA ASN A 183 1.63 -17.77 14.23
C ASN A 183 2.48 -18.44 15.32
N ARG A 184 3.77 -18.07 15.44
CA ARG A 184 4.63 -18.57 16.53
C ARG A 184 4.07 -18.18 17.89
N HIS A 185 3.69 -16.91 18.07
CA HIS A 185 3.09 -16.43 19.33
C HIS A 185 1.83 -17.23 19.71
N VAL A 186 0.93 -17.47 18.75
CA VAL A 186 -0.27 -18.29 18.96
C VAL A 186 0.09 -19.74 19.32
N SER A 187 1.09 -20.31 18.65
CA SER A 187 1.50 -21.71 18.85
C SER A 187 2.19 -21.94 20.19
N ASP A 188 3.03 -21.01 20.63
CA ASP A 188 3.78 -21.14 21.88
C ASP A 188 2.83 -21.06 23.09
N LYS A 189 1.86 -20.14 23.06
CA LYS A 189 0.82 -20.07 24.10
C LYS A 189 -0.12 -21.27 24.12
N ALA A 190 -0.41 -21.87 22.97
CA ALA A 190 -1.18 -23.11 22.93
C ALA A 190 -0.45 -24.26 23.65
N ARG A 191 0.88 -24.31 23.62
CA ARG A 191 1.66 -25.34 24.32
C ARG A 191 1.71 -25.14 25.82
N GLU A 192 1.84 -23.89 26.29
CA GLU A 192 1.85 -23.56 27.73
C GLU A 192 0.53 -23.91 28.44
N GLY A 193 -0.61 -23.90 27.73
CA GLY A 193 -1.93 -24.20 28.31
C GLY A 193 -2.25 -25.68 28.52
N TYR A 194 -1.35 -26.59 28.16
CA TYR A 194 -1.50 -28.05 28.36
C TYR A 194 -0.64 -28.61 29.50
N GLU A 195 0.07 -27.77 30.25
CA GLU A 195 0.80 -28.11 31.47
C GLU A 195 0.04 -27.63 32.72
#